data_AF-A0A9D2RQW8-F1
#
_entry.id   AF-A0A9D2RQW8-F1
#
_cell.length_a   1.000
_cell.length_b   1.000
_cell.length_c   1.000
_cell.angle_alpha   90.00
_cell.angle_beta   90.00
_cell.angle_gamma   90.00
#
_symmetry.space_group_name_H-M   'P 1'
#
loop_
_entity.id
_entity.type
_entity.pdbx_description
1 polymer ?
#
loop_
_entity_poly.entity_id
_entity_poly.type
_entity_poly.pdbx_seq_one_letter_code
_entity_poly.pdbx_strand_id
1 'polypeptide(L)'
;MDTEKQRSSPEGTVPVLTAEDVAALEELCGDVSGYFYKMLEYLDQRVRDGVRRGEFTEEQARADLDLALWYAYACNNIDDYDYYYKAAQWMPASEPAAKAAKSGIWYYRYACALMYCGRLEEARQYAETGVALDPDYPWGWLETGKLRAHFGDRAGALEAADRGLALVPGDYEFTTLRREILEGRSLEEMEFHWIDPDCDRALQVGEDENEAEKRLSIAGICCDQENLAAIKEALSPTEWEADAPYCTFQLPYQGGSLTGRFFLNEAALSKVPLPWVRELVRRLPELDRRGRTFLAAQAGLGTEGLVFQWFAVQPDRVLRLCYGRDQEQLLVLFDPDFSLRKENQPALETPGGGAFLAFVLLEAPAWDPDQFRRDLRDLYGIPCLTEAEEDADGGSTLAFEVDGMLAAVSLYPFPVPRGEAEENAAHNYLWPEAPETAARHRGHLLVTVLPREQEIRQAAMLQVKLVCAACRQRGTLGVYANSTVYQPEFYCSAAQPMEDGDLPLLDLVWFGLYRREGGLCGYTDGLRSFGKDEMEMLDTQASPGDLHSFLLDLASYVLEEDVTFHDGETIGFTEGQYLPVSRSAGVWHSGMTLKIGYPEEP
;
A
#
# COMPACT_ATOMS: atom_id res chain seq x y z
N MET A 1 10.93 -17.59 -18.70
CA MET A 1 11.92 -16.81 -17.90
C MET A 1 12.97 -17.75 -17.32
N ASP A 2 14.23 -17.33 -17.33
CA ASP A 2 15.46 -18.12 -17.12
C ASP A 2 15.77 -18.34 -15.61
N THR A 3 14.84 -18.91 -14.83
CA THR A 3 15.12 -19.32 -13.42
C THR A 3 16.17 -20.44 -13.36
N GLU A 4 16.31 -21.20 -14.45
CA GLU A 4 17.25 -22.32 -14.62
C GLU A 4 18.75 -21.95 -14.45
N LYS A 5 19.10 -20.65 -14.45
CA LYS A 5 20.49 -20.17 -14.32
C LYS A 5 20.81 -19.42 -13.03
N GLN A 6 19.95 -19.44 -12.02
CA GLN A 6 20.32 -18.91 -10.70
C GLN A 6 21.42 -19.79 -10.10
N ARG A 7 22.68 -19.31 -10.11
CA ARG A 7 23.79 -20.00 -9.43
C ARG A 7 23.64 -19.76 -7.94
N SER A 8 23.37 -20.85 -7.21
CA SER A 8 23.12 -20.83 -5.77
C SER A 8 24.31 -20.33 -4.95
N SER A 9 24.02 -19.94 -3.71
CA SER A 9 25.01 -19.60 -2.70
C SER A 9 26.17 -20.62 -2.59
N PRO A 10 27.39 -20.21 -2.20
CA PRO A 10 28.52 -21.12 -2.01
C PRO A 10 28.22 -22.24 -1.01
N GLU A 11 28.73 -23.45 -1.23
CA GLU A 11 28.52 -24.60 -0.33
C GLU A 11 28.89 -24.25 1.13
N GLY A 12 27.90 -24.25 2.03
CA GLY A 12 28.10 -24.14 3.48
C GLY A 12 27.27 -23.10 4.25
N THR A 13 26.47 -22.26 3.57
CA THR A 13 25.49 -21.36 4.22
C THR A 13 24.13 -22.04 4.37
N VAL A 14 23.44 -21.79 5.49
CA VAL A 14 22.03 -22.19 5.63
C VAL A 14 21.22 -21.29 4.70
N PRO A 15 20.51 -21.83 3.71
CA PRO A 15 19.78 -21.02 2.75
C PRO A 15 18.58 -20.36 3.42
N VAL A 16 18.38 -19.07 3.15
CA VAL A 16 17.23 -18.32 3.68
C VAL A 16 15.94 -18.79 3.02
N LEU A 17 15.98 -19.03 1.72
CA LEU A 17 14.87 -19.60 0.96
C LEU A 17 14.96 -21.13 0.94
N THR A 18 13.89 -21.81 1.31
CA THR A 18 13.74 -23.25 1.17
C THR A 18 13.40 -23.62 -0.28
N ALA A 19 13.48 -24.91 -0.63
CA ALA A 19 13.04 -25.39 -1.95
C ALA A 19 11.53 -25.17 -2.19
N GLU A 20 10.73 -25.22 -1.12
CA GLU A 20 9.30 -24.90 -1.18
C GLU A 20 9.07 -23.42 -1.42
N ASP A 21 9.86 -22.56 -0.76
CA ASP A 21 9.82 -21.12 -0.99
C ASP A 21 10.13 -20.80 -2.45
N VAL A 22 11.21 -21.38 -3.01
CA VAL A 22 11.58 -21.18 -4.41
C VAL A 22 10.48 -21.67 -5.36
N ALA A 23 9.87 -22.84 -5.11
CA ALA A 23 8.78 -23.34 -5.94
C ALA A 23 7.56 -22.40 -5.92
N ALA A 24 7.19 -21.87 -4.75
CA ALA A 24 6.11 -20.90 -4.62
C ALA A 24 6.42 -19.60 -5.39
N LEU A 25 7.67 -19.15 -5.39
CA LEU A 25 8.11 -17.99 -6.16
C LEU A 25 8.06 -18.25 -7.67
N GLU A 26 8.47 -19.44 -8.12
CA GLU A 26 8.41 -19.82 -9.53
C GLU A 26 6.97 -19.86 -10.07
N GLU A 27 6.00 -20.30 -9.26
CA GLU A 27 4.58 -20.25 -9.62
C GLU A 27 4.06 -18.82 -9.84
N LEU A 28 4.67 -17.82 -9.18
CA LEU A 28 4.27 -16.40 -9.28
C LEU A 28 4.87 -15.67 -10.49
N CYS A 29 5.83 -16.26 -11.21
CA CYS A 29 6.50 -15.60 -12.35
C CYS A 29 5.58 -15.34 -13.54
N GLY A 30 4.59 -16.20 -13.80
CA GLY A 30 3.67 -16.10 -14.96
C GLY A 30 4.35 -16.21 -16.33
N ASP A 31 3.56 -16.34 -17.41
CA ASP A 31 4.07 -16.41 -18.79
C ASP A 31 4.16 -15.04 -19.48
N VAL A 32 3.26 -14.10 -19.15
CA VAL A 32 3.13 -12.77 -19.79
C VAL A 32 3.13 -11.65 -18.76
N SER A 33 2.45 -11.83 -17.62
CA SER A 33 2.49 -10.92 -16.47
C SER A 33 2.68 -11.73 -15.18
N GLY A 34 3.76 -11.44 -14.45
CA GLY A 34 4.02 -12.05 -13.16
C GLY A 34 3.32 -11.33 -12.02
N TYR A 35 3.04 -12.06 -10.94
CA TYR A 35 2.47 -11.49 -9.71
C TYR A 35 3.59 -10.94 -8.81
N PHE A 36 4.38 -10.01 -9.32
CA PHE A 36 5.62 -9.54 -8.67
C PHE A 36 5.39 -8.85 -7.32
N TYR A 37 4.26 -8.16 -7.13
CA TYR A 37 3.87 -7.62 -5.83
C TYR A 37 3.65 -8.73 -4.78
N LYS A 38 2.98 -9.82 -5.16
CA LYS A 38 2.77 -10.98 -4.28
C LYS A 38 4.09 -11.69 -3.97
N MET A 39 4.99 -11.74 -4.95
CA MET A 39 6.33 -12.26 -4.75
C MET A 39 7.10 -11.44 -3.70
N LEU A 40 7.07 -10.11 -3.77
CA LEU A 40 7.69 -9.27 -2.74
C LEU A 40 7.06 -9.44 -1.38
N GLU A 41 5.73 -9.50 -1.31
CA GLU A 41 5.00 -9.74 -0.06
C GLU A 41 5.42 -11.07 0.57
N TYR A 42 5.48 -12.14 -0.24
CA TYR A 42 5.95 -13.46 0.19
C TYR A 42 7.39 -13.41 0.72
N LEU A 43 8.30 -12.75 0.01
CA LEU A 43 9.70 -12.61 0.41
C LEU A 43 9.84 -11.80 1.72
N ASP A 44 9.17 -10.66 1.83
CA ASP A 44 9.18 -9.82 3.03
C ASP A 44 8.60 -10.60 4.23
N GLN A 45 7.54 -11.38 4.03
CA GLN A 45 6.94 -12.24 5.07
C GLN A 45 7.87 -13.39 5.48
N ARG A 46 8.52 -14.06 4.51
CA ARG A 46 9.48 -15.15 4.77
C ARG A 46 10.66 -14.67 5.62
N VAL A 47 11.19 -13.49 5.31
CA VAL A 47 12.27 -12.85 6.09
C VAL A 47 11.77 -12.52 7.49
N ARG A 48 10.62 -11.86 7.61
CA ARG A 48 10.01 -11.48 8.90
C ARG A 48 9.80 -12.70 9.80
N ASP A 49 9.23 -13.77 9.28
CA ASP A 49 8.95 -14.99 10.03
C ASP A 49 10.22 -15.76 10.39
N GLY A 50 11.17 -15.87 9.46
CA GLY A 50 12.45 -16.54 9.72
C GLY A 50 13.27 -15.84 10.81
N VAL A 51 13.30 -14.50 10.79
CA VAL A 51 13.92 -13.68 11.85
C VAL A 51 13.20 -13.87 13.18
N ARG A 52 11.87 -13.81 13.19
CA ARG A 52 11.05 -13.99 14.40
C ARG A 52 11.27 -15.37 15.03
N ARG A 53 11.39 -16.42 14.20
CA ARG A 53 11.64 -17.81 14.64
C ARG A 53 13.11 -18.08 14.99
N GLY A 54 14.01 -17.14 14.74
CA GLY A 54 15.44 -17.29 15.00
C GLY A 54 16.14 -18.26 14.03
N GLU A 55 15.58 -18.46 12.83
CA GLU A 55 16.18 -19.30 11.78
C GLU A 55 17.44 -18.62 11.20
N PHE A 56 17.40 -17.30 11.07
CA PHE A 56 18.49 -16.42 10.64
C PHE A 56 18.27 -14.99 11.15
N THR A 57 19.29 -14.14 11.07
CA THR A 57 19.19 -12.70 11.36
C THR A 57 18.78 -11.90 10.11
N GLU A 58 18.33 -10.65 10.30
CA GLU A 58 18.05 -9.75 9.18
C GLU A 58 19.30 -9.49 8.33
N GLU A 59 20.47 -9.37 8.97
CA GLU A 59 21.76 -9.22 8.30
C GLU A 59 22.10 -10.44 7.44
N GLN A 60 21.80 -11.65 7.93
CA GLN A 60 21.98 -12.89 7.16
C GLN A 60 21.01 -12.95 5.98
N ALA A 61 19.75 -12.54 6.15
CA ALA A 61 18.79 -12.43 5.06
C ALA A 61 19.26 -11.45 3.99
N ARG A 62 19.69 -10.24 4.38
CA ARG A 62 20.19 -9.22 3.44
C ARG A 62 21.42 -9.69 2.66
N ALA A 63 22.30 -10.48 3.28
CA ALA A 63 23.52 -10.99 2.66
C ALA A 63 23.31 -12.25 1.80
N ASP A 64 22.15 -12.90 1.88
CA ASP A 64 21.84 -14.12 1.14
C ASP A 64 21.66 -13.83 -0.35
N LEU A 65 22.42 -14.54 -1.18
CA LEU A 65 22.45 -14.29 -2.62
C LEU A 65 21.15 -14.69 -3.30
N ASP A 66 20.59 -15.85 -2.93
CA ASP A 66 19.41 -16.41 -3.57
C ASP A 66 18.18 -15.53 -3.25
N LEU A 67 18.05 -15.09 -2.00
CA LEU A 67 17.06 -14.13 -1.59
C LEU A 67 17.20 -12.79 -2.34
N ALA A 68 18.42 -12.23 -2.40
CA ALA A 68 18.65 -10.96 -3.09
C ALA A 68 18.30 -11.04 -4.58
N LEU A 69 18.60 -12.17 -5.22
CA LEU A 69 18.23 -12.41 -6.62
C LEU A 69 16.72 -12.39 -6.81
N TRP A 70 15.95 -13.14 -6.01
CA TRP A 70 14.50 -13.14 -6.09
C TRP A 70 13.89 -11.79 -5.76
N TYR A 71 14.44 -11.09 -4.77
CA TYR A 71 14.00 -9.76 -4.38
C TYR A 71 14.14 -8.75 -5.51
N ALA A 72 15.33 -8.66 -6.10
CA ALA A 72 15.59 -7.74 -7.21
C ALA A 72 14.84 -8.15 -8.47
N TYR A 73 14.60 -9.45 -8.69
CA TYR A 73 13.75 -9.90 -9.79
C TYR A 73 12.33 -9.36 -9.66
N ALA A 74 11.71 -9.54 -8.49
CA ALA A 74 10.36 -9.04 -8.25
C ALA A 74 10.30 -7.52 -8.39
N CYS A 75 11.21 -6.80 -7.74
CA CYS A 75 11.28 -5.34 -7.81
C CYS A 75 11.45 -4.81 -9.24
N ASN A 76 12.43 -5.31 -9.99
CA ASN A 76 12.74 -4.77 -11.32
C ASN A 76 11.65 -5.08 -12.35
N ASN A 77 10.80 -6.09 -12.12
CA ASN A 77 9.70 -6.42 -13.04
C ASN A 77 8.37 -5.75 -12.68
N ILE A 78 8.30 -5.02 -11.55
CA ILE A 78 7.16 -4.15 -11.24
C ILE A 78 7.16 -2.88 -12.11
N ASP A 79 8.33 -2.49 -12.61
CA ASP A 79 8.53 -1.35 -13.50
C ASP A 79 8.07 0.00 -12.91
N ASP A 80 8.41 0.21 -11.64
CA ASP A 80 8.15 1.45 -10.91
C ASP A 80 9.41 1.85 -10.12
N TYR A 81 9.69 3.16 -10.10
CA TYR A 81 10.86 3.76 -9.45
C TYR A 81 11.05 3.28 -8.01
N ASP A 82 9.99 3.20 -7.22
CA ASP A 82 10.08 2.85 -5.80
C ASP A 82 10.66 1.45 -5.61
N TYR A 83 10.34 0.54 -6.53
CA TYR A 83 10.80 -0.84 -6.49
C TYR A 83 12.23 -1.00 -7.01
N TYR A 84 12.61 -0.25 -8.05
CA TYR A 84 14.03 -0.14 -8.44
C TYR A 84 14.88 0.42 -7.29
N TYR A 85 14.39 1.44 -6.58
CA TYR A 85 15.04 1.97 -5.39
C TYR A 85 15.14 0.89 -4.29
N LYS A 86 14.06 0.16 -4.01
CA LYS A 86 14.03 -0.95 -3.04
C LYS A 86 15.09 -2.01 -3.39
N ALA A 87 15.22 -2.39 -4.66
CA ALA A 87 16.24 -3.33 -5.13
C ALA A 87 17.66 -2.77 -4.97
N ALA A 88 17.88 -1.50 -5.33
CA ALA A 88 19.16 -0.83 -5.18
C ALA A 88 19.62 -0.74 -3.71
N GLN A 89 18.69 -0.64 -2.77
CA GLN A 89 18.98 -0.70 -1.32
C GLN A 89 19.22 -2.14 -0.83
N TRP A 90 18.53 -3.13 -1.39
CA TRP A 90 18.61 -4.52 -0.93
C TRP A 90 19.90 -5.22 -1.36
N MET A 91 20.26 -5.08 -2.65
CA MET A 91 21.31 -5.87 -3.29
C MET A 91 22.71 -5.78 -2.64
N PRO A 92 23.23 -4.60 -2.24
CA PRO A 92 24.64 -4.44 -1.88
C PRO A 92 25.17 -5.39 -0.80
N ALA A 93 24.35 -5.78 0.17
CA ALA A 93 24.76 -6.68 1.25
C ALA A 93 25.15 -8.09 0.74
N SER A 94 24.59 -8.52 -0.39
CA SER A 94 24.86 -9.83 -1.01
C SER A 94 25.98 -9.79 -2.07
N GLU A 95 26.58 -8.62 -2.35
CA GLU A 95 27.66 -8.48 -3.34
C GLU A 95 28.85 -9.43 -3.09
N PRO A 96 29.35 -9.63 -1.84
CA PRO A 96 30.45 -10.56 -1.61
C PRO A 96 30.12 -11.99 -2.04
N ALA A 97 28.89 -12.44 -1.79
CA ALA A 97 28.40 -13.76 -2.20
C ALA A 97 28.25 -13.84 -3.73
N ALA A 98 27.68 -12.81 -4.35
CA ALA A 98 27.55 -12.71 -5.80
C ALA A 98 28.91 -12.78 -6.52
N LYS A 99 29.91 -12.08 -6.00
CA LYS A 99 31.29 -12.10 -6.51
C LYS A 99 31.94 -13.47 -6.37
N ALA A 100 31.77 -14.13 -5.23
CA ALA A 100 32.28 -15.48 -4.99
C ALA A 100 31.65 -16.50 -5.96
N ALA A 101 30.35 -16.38 -6.22
CA ALA A 101 29.61 -17.21 -7.15
C ALA A 101 29.84 -16.85 -8.64
N LYS A 102 30.49 -15.71 -8.92
CA LYS A 102 30.57 -15.10 -10.26
C LYS A 102 29.18 -14.99 -10.89
N SER A 103 28.24 -14.43 -10.13
CA SER A 103 26.82 -14.36 -10.52
C SER A 103 26.58 -13.19 -11.47
N GLY A 104 26.61 -13.44 -12.79
CA GLY A 104 26.31 -12.39 -13.79
C GLY A 104 24.92 -11.80 -13.64
N ILE A 105 23.95 -12.62 -13.24
CA ILE A 105 22.56 -12.22 -12.99
C ILE A 105 22.43 -11.20 -11.86
N TRP A 106 23.24 -11.31 -10.79
CA TRP A 106 23.23 -10.34 -9.70
C TRP A 106 23.71 -8.97 -10.20
N TYR A 107 24.83 -8.94 -10.91
CA TYR A 107 25.41 -7.70 -11.45
C TYR A 107 24.47 -7.03 -12.47
N TYR A 108 23.81 -7.82 -13.32
CA TYR A 108 22.79 -7.34 -14.23
C TYR A 108 21.60 -6.70 -13.51
N ARG A 109 20.98 -7.41 -12.56
CA ARG A 109 19.80 -6.90 -11.83
C ARG A 109 20.13 -5.65 -11.02
N TYR A 110 21.31 -5.60 -10.42
CA TYR A 110 21.75 -4.43 -9.68
C TYR A 110 22.05 -3.24 -10.60
N ALA A 111 22.73 -3.46 -11.74
CA ALA A 111 22.98 -2.41 -12.72
C ALA A 111 21.67 -1.82 -13.27
N CYS A 112 20.69 -2.66 -13.58
CA CYS A 112 19.35 -2.23 -13.99
C CYS A 112 18.68 -1.35 -12.91
N ALA A 113 18.67 -1.79 -11.65
CA ALA A 113 18.11 -1.00 -10.54
C ALA A 113 18.83 0.35 -10.38
N LEU A 114 20.16 0.37 -10.48
CA LEU A 114 20.95 1.61 -10.43
C LEU A 114 20.62 2.55 -11.59
N MET A 115 20.45 2.03 -12.80
CA MET A 115 20.10 2.80 -13.99
C MET A 115 18.75 3.51 -13.83
N TYR A 116 17.72 2.79 -13.38
CA TYR A 116 16.39 3.35 -13.10
C TYR A 116 16.37 4.31 -11.91
N CYS A 117 17.37 4.25 -11.03
CA CYS A 117 17.60 5.26 -9.99
C CYS A 117 18.48 6.44 -10.45
N GLY A 118 18.85 6.52 -11.73
CA GLY A 118 19.66 7.61 -12.29
C GLY A 118 21.15 7.55 -11.96
N ARG A 119 21.64 6.44 -11.40
CA ARG A 119 23.04 6.22 -11.00
C ARG A 119 23.84 5.58 -12.14
N LEU A 120 23.87 6.25 -13.29
CA LEU A 120 24.32 5.69 -14.57
C LEU A 120 25.79 5.26 -14.60
N GLU A 121 26.69 6.01 -13.98
CA GLU A 121 28.11 5.65 -13.89
C GLU A 121 28.33 4.37 -13.08
N GLU A 122 27.60 4.21 -11.97
CA GLU A 122 27.65 3.01 -11.15
C GLU A 122 27.01 1.83 -11.89
N ALA A 123 25.84 2.05 -12.50
CA ALA A 123 25.17 1.04 -13.32
C ALA A 123 26.12 0.49 -14.40
N ARG A 124 26.83 1.38 -15.11
CA ARG A 124 27.83 0.98 -16.10
C ARG A 124 28.95 0.13 -15.50
N GLN A 125 29.51 0.56 -14.37
CA GLN A 125 30.60 -0.16 -13.72
C GLN A 125 30.17 -1.58 -13.32
N TYR A 126 28.97 -1.73 -12.75
CA TYR A 126 28.45 -3.03 -12.35
C TYR A 126 28.08 -3.90 -13.55
N ALA A 127 27.49 -3.33 -14.61
CA ALA A 127 27.18 -4.06 -15.84
C ALA A 127 28.45 -4.63 -16.51
N GLU A 128 29.49 -3.79 -16.67
CA GLU A 128 30.78 -4.20 -17.25
C GLU A 128 31.48 -5.26 -16.38
N THR A 129 31.38 -5.13 -15.05
CA THR A 129 31.91 -6.15 -14.11
C THR A 129 31.16 -7.48 -14.25
N GLY A 130 29.84 -7.43 -14.41
CA GLY A 130 28.98 -8.61 -14.57
C GLY A 130 29.36 -9.44 -15.79
N VAL A 131 29.47 -8.80 -16.96
CA VAL A 131 29.83 -9.51 -18.21
C VAL A 131 31.28 -10.01 -18.21
N ALA A 132 32.18 -9.37 -17.45
CA ALA A 132 33.55 -9.86 -17.28
C ALA A 132 33.62 -11.10 -16.36
N LEU A 133 32.76 -11.16 -15.33
CA LEU A 133 32.71 -12.29 -14.39
C LEU A 133 31.98 -13.50 -14.96
N ASP A 134 30.88 -13.29 -15.69
CA ASP A 134 30.02 -14.34 -16.23
C ASP A 134 29.61 -14.03 -17.69
N PRO A 135 30.53 -14.18 -18.65
CA PRO A 135 30.33 -13.77 -20.05
C PRO A 135 29.31 -14.63 -20.83
N ASP A 136 28.77 -15.67 -20.20
CA ASP A 136 27.75 -16.57 -20.76
C ASP A 136 26.33 -16.24 -20.27
N TYR A 137 26.19 -15.28 -19.35
CA TYR A 137 24.88 -14.73 -18.97
C TYR A 137 24.45 -13.65 -19.98
N PRO A 138 23.44 -13.89 -20.82
CA PRO A 138 23.14 -13.03 -21.96
C PRO A 138 22.68 -11.63 -21.54
N TRP A 139 21.77 -11.53 -20.57
CA TRP A 139 21.12 -10.26 -20.20
C TRP A 139 22.09 -9.21 -19.63
N GLY A 140 23.23 -9.62 -19.07
CA GLY A 140 24.31 -8.70 -18.71
C GLY A 140 24.88 -7.93 -19.90
N TRP A 141 24.92 -8.57 -21.09
CA TRP A 141 25.35 -7.91 -22.33
C TRP A 141 24.30 -6.93 -22.86
N LEU A 142 23.01 -7.17 -22.62
CA LEU A 142 21.94 -6.23 -22.99
C LEU A 142 22.14 -4.90 -22.25
N GLU A 143 22.22 -4.96 -20.93
CA GLU A 143 22.45 -3.81 -20.05
C GLU A 143 23.76 -3.08 -20.39
N THR A 144 24.85 -3.85 -20.56
CA THR A 144 26.15 -3.28 -20.95
C THR A 144 26.08 -2.57 -22.30
N GLY A 145 25.34 -3.12 -23.27
CA GLY A 145 25.16 -2.53 -24.59
C GLY A 145 24.47 -1.17 -24.51
N LYS A 146 23.36 -1.09 -23.78
CA LYS A 146 22.61 0.15 -23.55
C LYS A 146 23.46 1.23 -22.88
N LEU A 147 24.13 0.89 -21.78
CA LEU A 147 24.98 1.83 -21.04
C LEU A 147 26.20 2.28 -21.85
N ARG A 148 26.88 1.38 -22.58
CA ARG A 148 27.98 1.78 -23.48
C ARG A 148 27.52 2.74 -24.56
N ALA A 149 26.36 2.50 -25.17
CA ALA A 149 25.80 3.40 -26.17
C ALA A 149 25.53 4.79 -25.58
N HIS A 150 24.92 4.85 -24.39
CA HIS A 150 24.68 6.09 -23.65
C HIS A 150 25.97 6.88 -23.41
N PHE A 151 27.03 6.22 -22.95
CA PHE A 151 28.34 6.85 -22.69
C PHE A 151 29.20 7.05 -23.96
N GLY A 152 28.64 6.87 -25.16
CA GLY A 152 29.28 7.16 -26.44
C GLY A 152 30.19 6.07 -27.00
N ASP A 153 30.31 4.91 -26.34
CA ASP A 153 31.03 3.74 -26.86
C ASP A 153 30.12 2.90 -27.78
N ARG A 154 29.82 3.45 -28.95
CA ARG A 154 28.96 2.80 -29.95
C ARG A 154 29.54 1.47 -30.45
N ALA A 155 30.86 1.37 -30.56
CA ALA A 155 31.51 0.15 -31.05
C ALA A 155 31.39 -0.98 -30.02
N GLY A 156 31.71 -0.70 -28.75
CA GLY A 156 31.56 -1.66 -27.67
C GLY A 156 30.10 -2.01 -27.35
N ALA A 157 29.15 -1.11 -27.64
CA ALA A 157 27.72 -1.39 -27.54
C ALA A 157 27.25 -2.41 -28.60
N LEU A 158 27.68 -2.25 -29.86
CA LEU A 158 27.37 -3.23 -30.92
C LEU A 158 28.02 -4.59 -30.65
N GLU A 159 29.24 -4.62 -30.13
CA GLU A 159 29.90 -5.86 -29.72
C GLU A 159 29.11 -6.58 -28.63
N ALA A 160 28.59 -5.85 -27.63
CA ALA A 160 27.75 -6.40 -26.59
C ALA A 160 26.44 -6.99 -27.15
N ALA A 161 25.77 -6.27 -28.05
CA ALA A 161 24.56 -6.76 -28.72
C ALA A 161 24.84 -8.01 -29.58
N ASP A 162 25.93 -8.01 -30.35
CA ASP A 162 26.34 -9.16 -31.16
C ASP A 162 26.70 -10.38 -30.28
N ARG A 163 27.31 -10.16 -29.11
CA ARG A 163 27.60 -11.23 -28.12
C ARG A 163 26.30 -11.79 -27.51
N GLY A 164 25.34 -10.93 -27.19
CA GLY A 164 24.00 -11.35 -26.76
C GLY A 164 23.29 -12.22 -27.79
N LEU A 165 23.27 -11.79 -29.06
CA LEU A 165 22.70 -12.56 -30.18
C LEU A 165 23.42 -13.89 -30.42
N ALA A 166 24.72 -13.97 -30.13
CA ALA A 166 25.45 -15.24 -30.21
C ALA A 166 25.04 -16.23 -29.12
N LEU A 167 24.63 -15.74 -27.94
CA LEU A 167 24.13 -16.55 -26.82
C LEU A 167 22.64 -16.90 -26.99
N VAL A 168 21.83 -15.97 -27.50
CA VAL A 168 20.39 -16.14 -27.73
C VAL A 168 20.05 -15.73 -29.17
N PRO A 169 20.21 -16.63 -30.16
CA PRO A 169 20.02 -16.29 -31.57
C PRO A 169 18.57 -15.87 -31.89
N GLY A 170 18.42 -14.69 -32.48
CA GLY A 170 17.12 -14.16 -32.93
C GLY A 170 16.27 -13.55 -31.83
N ASP A 171 16.83 -13.33 -30.65
CA ASP A 171 16.15 -12.67 -29.53
C ASP A 171 15.68 -11.25 -29.88
N TYR A 172 14.44 -10.94 -29.50
CA TYR A 172 13.78 -9.68 -29.85
C TYR A 172 14.51 -8.47 -29.26
N GLU A 173 14.83 -8.50 -27.96
CA GLU A 173 15.46 -7.37 -27.27
C GLU A 173 16.83 -7.05 -27.87
N PHE A 174 17.65 -8.07 -28.14
CA PHE A 174 18.95 -7.83 -28.75
C PHE A 174 18.88 -7.31 -30.19
N THR A 175 17.92 -7.80 -30.99
CA THR A 175 17.74 -7.27 -32.35
C THR A 175 17.28 -5.81 -32.35
N THR A 176 16.38 -5.45 -31.43
CA THR A 176 15.90 -4.09 -31.18
C THR A 176 17.05 -3.19 -30.70
N LEU A 177 17.78 -3.59 -29.66
CA LEU A 177 18.93 -2.85 -29.14
C LEU A 177 19.97 -2.58 -30.24
N ARG A 178 20.33 -3.60 -31.02
CA ARG A 178 21.31 -3.46 -32.09
C ARG A 178 20.86 -2.46 -33.16
N ARG A 179 19.57 -2.48 -33.55
CA ARG A 179 18.99 -1.49 -34.47
C ARG A 179 19.12 -0.08 -33.89
N GLU A 180 18.80 0.10 -32.62
CA GLU A 180 18.72 1.41 -31.98
C GLU A 180 20.07 2.04 -31.71
N ILE A 181 21.07 1.22 -31.39
CA ILE A 181 22.48 1.66 -31.36
C ILE A 181 22.91 2.16 -32.76
N LEU A 182 22.43 1.52 -33.84
CA LEU A 182 22.73 1.98 -35.20
C LEU A 182 22.01 3.28 -35.57
N GLU A 183 20.79 3.46 -35.08
CA GLU A 183 19.99 4.68 -35.25
C GLU A 183 20.48 5.84 -34.37
N GLY A 184 21.26 5.55 -33.32
CA GLY A 184 21.74 6.55 -32.37
C GLY A 184 20.65 7.02 -31.40
N ARG A 185 19.75 6.10 -31.04
CA ARG A 185 18.73 6.35 -30.00
C ARG A 185 19.38 6.64 -28.65
N SER A 186 18.69 7.41 -27.83
CA SER A 186 19.02 7.66 -26.43
C SER A 186 18.75 6.44 -25.55
N LEU A 187 19.30 6.45 -24.33
CA LEU A 187 19.07 5.37 -23.36
C LEU A 187 17.59 5.20 -23.02
N GLU A 188 16.88 6.31 -22.84
CA GLU A 188 15.44 6.30 -22.51
C GLU A 188 14.58 5.77 -23.66
N GLU A 189 14.99 5.99 -24.91
CA GLU A 189 14.35 5.36 -26.07
C GLU A 189 14.62 3.85 -26.10
N MET A 190 15.83 3.41 -25.73
CA MET A 190 16.17 1.98 -25.65
C MET A 190 15.46 1.24 -24.49
N GLU A 191 15.03 1.97 -23.45
CA GLU A 191 14.24 1.41 -22.34
C GLU A 191 12.73 1.48 -22.56
N PHE A 192 12.28 2.22 -23.58
CA PHE A 192 10.86 2.37 -23.90
C PHE A 192 10.35 1.17 -24.71
N HIS A 193 10.55 -0.04 -24.15
CA HIS A 193 10.20 -1.31 -24.75
C HIS A 193 9.63 -2.30 -23.73
N TRP A 194 8.77 -3.20 -24.23
CA TRP A 194 8.40 -4.42 -23.53
C TRP A 194 9.20 -5.62 -24.05
N ILE A 195 9.42 -6.61 -23.18
CA ILE A 195 10.12 -7.84 -23.54
C ILE A 195 9.27 -8.68 -24.51
N ASP A 196 7.95 -8.72 -24.29
CA ASP A 196 7.02 -9.39 -25.21
C ASP A 196 6.83 -8.55 -26.50
N PRO A 197 7.06 -9.12 -27.70
CA PRO A 197 7.00 -8.37 -28.95
C PRO A 197 5.62 -7.84 -29.33
N ASP A 198 4.53 -8.47 -28.88
CA ASP A 198 3.17 -8.02 -29.18
C ASP A 198 2.76 -6.88 -28.23
N CYS A 199 3.10 -7.00 -26.93
CA CYS A 199 2.99 -5.89 -25.99
C CYS A 199 3.84 -4.69 -26.44
N ASP A 200 5.09 -4.92 -26.83
CA ASP A 200 5.97 -3.83 -27.30
C ASP A 200 5.40 -3.15 -28.53
N ARG A 201 4.83 -3.91 -29.48
CA ARG A 201 4.17 -3.33 -30.64
C ARG A 201 3.01 -2.41 -30.23
N ALA A 202 2.18 -2.84 -29.28
CA ALA A 202 1.09 -2.01 -28.75
C ALA A 202 1.63 -0.71 -28.13
N LEU A 203 2.72 -0.80 -27.35
CA LEU A 203 3.41 0.36 -26.77
C LEU A 203 3.91 1.33 -27.85
N GLN A 204 4.57 0.81 -28.89
CA GLN A 204 5.14 1.64 -29.96
C GLN A 204 4.08 2.35 -30.82
N VAL A 205 2.84 1.81 -30.91
CA VAL A 205 1.75 2.45 -31.65
C VAL A 205 0.79 3.28 -30.78
N GLY A 206 1.03 3.35 -29.45
CA GLY A 206 0.22 4.10 -28.49
C GLY A 206 -1.11 3.42 -28.14
N GLU A 207 -1.16 2.08 -28.21
CA GLU A 207 -2.30 1.25 -27.83
C GLU A 207 -2.11 0.56 -26.45
N ASP A 208 -0.97 0.79 -25.79
CA ASP A 208 -0.67 0.23 -24.47
C ASP A 208 -1.27 1.08 -23.35
N GLU A 209 -2.07 0.45 -22.48
CA GLU A 209 -2.74 1.13 -21.37
C GLU A 209 -1.76 1.60 -20.28
N ASN A 210 -0.56 1.01 -20.20
CA ASN A 210 0.47 1.32 -19.20
C ASN A 210 1.56 2.26 -19.75
N GLU A 211 1.33 2.91 -20.90
CA GLU A 211 2.31 3.81 -21.52
C GLU A 211 2.77 4.91 -20.56
N ALA A 212 1.84 5.48 -19.78
CA ALA A 212 2.12 6.58 -18.87
C ALA A 212 3.03 6.15 -17.72
N GLU A 213 2.74 4.98 -17.14
CA GLU A 213 3.51 4.33 -16.07
C GLU A 213 4.92 3.99 -16.57
N LYS A 214 5.04 3.41 -17.77
CA LYS A 214 6.34 3.11 -18.40
C LYS A 214 7.18 4.38 -18.59
N ARG A 215 6.56 5.47 -19.06
CA ARG A 215 7.26 6.75 -19.21
C ARG A 215 7.69 7.32 -17.86
N LEU A 216 6.90 7.11 -16.81
CA LEU A 216 7.23 7.57 -15.48
C LEU A 216 8.43 6.79 -14.88
N SER A 217 8.52 5.48 -15.08
CA SER A 217 9.67 4.69 -14.61
C SER A 217 10.96 5.12 -15.31
N ILE A 218 10.91 5.31 -16.64
CA ILE A 218 12.02 5.81 -17.46
C ILE A 218 12.39 7.25 -17.11
N ALA A 219 11.44 8.04 -16.58
CA ALA A 219 11.71 9.40 -16.17
C ALA A 219 12.86 9.48 -15.15
N GLY A 220 13.06 8.43 -14.34
CA GLY A 220 14.11 8.34 -13.33
C GLY A 220 15.52 8.03 -13.84
N ILE A 221 15.73 7.82 -15.14
CA ILE A 221 17.01 7.34 -15.70
C ILE A 221 17.99 8.47 -16.00
N CYS A 222 17.72 9.33 -16.99
CA CYS A 222 18.65 10.39 -17.36
C CYS A 222 18.25 11.72 -16.71
N CYS A 223 19.18 12.30 -15.96
CA CYS A 223 19.00 13.62 -15.35
C CYS A 223 19.47 14.74 -16.28
N ASP A 224 18.59 15.70 -16.55
CA ASP A 224 18.95 17.00 -17.12
C ASP A 224 19.59 17.87 -16.03
N GLN A 225 20.93 17.87 -15.98
CA GLN A 225 21.70 18.60 -14.98
C GLN A 225 21.49 20.12 -15.05
N GLU A 226 21.29 20.68 -16.24
CA GLU A 226 21.08 22.12 -16.41
C GLU A 226 19.71 22.53 -15.87
N ASN A 227 18.66 21.77 -16.20
CA ASN A 227 17.32 22.05 -15.72
C ASN A 227 17.17 21.75 -14.22
N LEU A 228 17.77 20.67 -13.70
CA LEU A 228 17.80 20.40 -12.26
C LEU A 228 18.47 21.54 -11.49
N ALA A 229 19.61 22.05 -11.97
CA ALA A 229 20.28 23.19 -11.35
C ALA A 229 19.38 24.44 -11.35
N ALA A 230 18.68 24.71 -12.45
CA ALA A 230 17.74 25.82 -12.55
C ALA A 230 16.50 25.64 -11.64
N ILE A 231 16.04 24.40 -11.45
CA ILE A 231 14.97 24.05 -10.49
C ILE A 231 15.45 24.32 -9.06
N LYS A 232 16.64 23.84 -8.69
CA LYS A 232 17.23 24.09 -7.36
C LYS A 232 17.41 25.58 -7.12
N GLU A 233 17.84 26.36 -8.12
CA GLU A 233 17.90 27.82 -8.02
C GLU A 233 16.52 28.44 -7.77
N ALA A 234 15.50 28.00 -8.52
CA ALA A 234 14.14 28.50 -8.37
C ALA A 234 13.53 28.18 -6.99
N LEU A 235 13.82 26.99 -6.45
CA LEU A 235 13.40 26.57 -5.11
C LEU A 235 14.21 27.27 -4.01
N SER A 236 15.47 27.62 -4.28
CA SER A 236 16.44 28.17 -3.32
C SER A 236 16.47 27.40 -1.99
N PRO A 237 16.72 26.08 -2.02
CA PRO A 237 16.62 25.26 -0.82
C PRO A 237 17.75 25.57 0.16
N THR A 238 17.45 25.52 1.46
CA THR A 238 18.45 25.57 2.54
C THR A 238 19.02 24.20 2.86
N GLU A 239 18.24 23.15 2.63
CA GLU A 239 18.62 21.75 2.79
C GLU A 239 18.07 20.97 1.60
N TRP A 240 18.82 19.96 1.14
CA TRP A 240 18.44 19.13 0.00
C TRP A 240 18.84 17.68 0.27
N GLU A 241 17.85 16.81 0.25
CA GLU A 241 17.99 15.36 0.29
C GLU A 241 17.55 14.81 -1.08
N ALA A 242 18.53 14.34 -1.85
CA ALA A 242 18.29 13.71 -3.13
C ALA A 242 17.92 12.24 -2.92
N ASP A 243 16.88 11.79 -3.62
CA ASP A 243 16.66 10.37 -3.94
C ASP A 243 16.60 9.44 -2.72
N ALA A 244 15.93 9.85 -1.63
CA ALA A 244 15.74 9.05 -0.41
C ALA A 244 14.28 8.91 0.05
N PRO A 245 13.44 8.12 -0.64
CA PRO A 245 13.61 7.71 -2.03
C PRO A 245 13.34 8.86 -3.01
N TYR A 246 12.81 10.00 -2.54
CA TYR A 246 12.47 11.14 -3.39
C TYR A 246 13.19 12.42 -2.99
N CYS A 247 13.17 13.42 -3.88
CA CYS A 247 13.70 14.75 -3.60
C CYS A 247 12.91 15.45 -2.49
N THR A 248 13.53 15.60 -1.32
CA THR A 248 12.98 16.34 -0.17
C THR A 248 13.89 17.51 0.15
N PHE A 249 13.31 18.67 0.49
CA PHE A 249 14.08 19.88 0.70
C PHE A 249 13.39 20.86 1.65
N GLN A 250 14.17 21.78 2.19
CA GLN A 250 13.68 22.90 3.00
C GLN A 250 13.84 24.20 2.23
N LEU A 251 12.85 25.09 2.27
CA LEU A 251 12.94 26.42 1.67
C LEU A 251 12.51 27.53 2.65
N PRO A 252 13.08 28.76 2.56
CA PRO A 252 12.66 29.87 3.41
C PRO A 252 11.23 30.32 3.12
N TYR A 253 10.37 30.34 4.14
CA TYR A 253 8.97 30.72 3.98
C TYR A 253 8.45 31.49 5.20
N GLN A 254 7.89 32.69 4.97
CA GLN A 254 7.27 33.55 6.00
C GLN A 254 8.10 33.73 7.29
N GLY A 255 9.43 33.82 7.19
CA GLY A 255 10.32 33.99 8.35
C GLY A 255 10.71 32.70 9.08
N GLY A 256 10.25 31.54 8.59
CA GLY A 256 10.67 30.20 9.00
C GLY A 256 11.13 29.36 7.81
N SER A 257 10.98 28.03 7.94
CA SER A 257 11.28 27.05 6.91
C SER A 257 10.02 26.27 6.54
N LEU A 258 9.88 25.92 5.28
CA LEU A 258 8.80 25.09 4.75
C LEU A 258 9.41 23.85 4.08
N THR A 259 8.92 22.68 4.44
CA THR A 259 9.37 21.42 3.82
C THR A 259 8.66 21.22 2.48
N GLY A 260 9.43 20.97 1.43
CA GLY A 260 8.94 20.57 0.12
C GLY A 260 9.36 19.15 -0.21
N ARG A 261 8.49 18.38 -0.87
CA ARG A 261 8.82 17.07 -1.45
C ARG A 261 8.30 16.97 -2.87
N PHE A 262 9.12 16.51 -3.79
CA PHE A 262 8.64 15.95 -5.05
C PHE A 262 8.67 14.44 -4.89
N PHE A 263 7.58 13.72 -5.22
CA PHE A 263 7.55 12.26 -5.28
C PHE A 263 8.22 11.77 -6.58
N LEU A 264 9.47 12.21 -6.77
CA LEU A 264 10.31 12.00 -7.94
C LEU A 264 11.78 11.99 -7.47
N ASN A 265 12.63 11.21 -8.11
CA ASN A 265 14.08 11.35 -7.97
C ASN A 265 14.59 12.56 -8.77
N GLU A 266 15.87 12.89 -8.67
CA GLU A 266 16.47 14.05 -9.33
C GLU A 266 16.34 13.98 -10.85
N ALA A 267 16.50 12.80 -11.44
CA ALA A 267 16.33 12.60 -12.87
C ALA A 267 14.90 12.90 -13.33
N ALA A 268 13.88 12.36 -12.65
CA ALA A 268 12.50 12.64 -13.00
C ALA A 268 12.10 14.08 -12.67
N LEU A 269 12.57 14.65 -11.55
CA LEU A 269 12.37 16.05 -11.21
C LEU A 269 12.98 16.99 -12.26
N SER A 270 14.13 16.64 -12.83
CA SER A 270 14.78 17.42 -13.89
C SER A 270 13.94 17.53 -15.17
N LYS A 271 12.88 16.73 -15.31
CA LYS A 271 11.94 16.78 -16.45
C LYS A 271 10.71 17.64 -16.16
N VAL A 272 10.53 18.09 -14.92
CA VAL A 272 9.44 19.01 -14.57
C VAL A 272 9.69 20.36 -15.23
N PRO A 273 8.69 20.96 -15.91
CA PRO A 273 8.88 22.26 -16.56
C PRO A 273 9.30 23.34 -15.57
N LEU A 274 10.49 23.91 -15.74
CA LEU A 274 11.00 25.01 -14.91
C LEU A 274 10.03 26.20 -14.76
N PRO A 275 9.29 26.64 -15.81
CA PRO A 275 8.28 27.68 -15.64
C PRO A 275 7.19 27.31 -14.63
N TRP A 276 6.82 26.04 -14.55
CA TRP A 276 5.83 25.54 -13.58
C TRP A 276 6.39 25.57 -12.15
N VAL A 277 7.65 25.15 -11.94
CA VAL A 277 8.30 25.20 -10.62
C VAL A 277 8.44 26.65 -10.12
N ARG A 278 8.85 27.57 -11.00
CA ARG A 278 8.91 29.00 -10.68
C ARG A 278 7.55 29.56 -10.28
N GLU A 279 6.50 29.14 -10.97
CA GLU A 279 5.14 29.56 -10.65
C GLU A 279 4.65 28.97 -9.32
N LEU A 280 4.94 27.70 -9.03
CA LEU A 280 4.67 27.07 -7.73
C LEU A 280 5.27 27.91 -6.59
N VAL A 281 6.57 28.18 -6.63
CA VAL A 281 7.27 28.97 -5.60
C VAL A 281 6.65 30.35 -5.44
N ARG A 282 6.37 31.03 -6.56
CA ARG A 282 5.72 32.36 -6.57
C ARG A 282 4.32 32.33 -5.96
N ARG A 283 3.59 31.23 -6.15
CA ARG A 283 2.20 31.07 -5.69
C ARG A 283 2.06 30.47 -4.30
N LEU A 284 3.11 29.94 -3.66
CA LEU A 284 3.01 29.36 -2.32
C LEU A 284 2.22 30.25 -1.33
N PRO A 285 2.43 31.57 -1.24
CA PRO A 285 1.62 32.43 -0.36
C PRO A 285 0.14 32.56 -0.75
N GLU A 286 -0.17 32.48 -2.05
CA GLU A 286 -1.55 32.48 -2.55
C GLU A 286 -2.24 31.15 -2.25
N LEU A 287 -1.54 30.04 -2.50
CA LEU A 287 -2.00 28.68 -2.25
C LEU A 287 -2.25 28.44 -0.77
N ASP A 288 -1.33 28.88 0.08
CA ASP A 288 -1.46 28.85 1.54
C ASP A 288 -2.77 29.54 1.99
N ARG A 289 -2.99 30.79 1.53
CA ARG A 289 -4.22 31.53 1.84
C ARG A 289 -5.47 30.85 1.33
N ARG A 290 -5.44 30.32 0.10
CA ARG A 290 -6.59 29.62 -0.51
C ARG A 290 -6.90 28.32 0.22
N GLY A 291 -5.88 27.55 0.62
CA GLY A 291 -6.06 26.32 1.38
C GLY A 291 -6.66 26.59 2.75
N ARG A 292 -6.18 27.61 3.48
CA ARG A 292 -6.82 28.04 4.75
C ARG A 292 -8.25 28.51 4.54
N THR A 293 -8.51 29.30 3.50
CA THR A 293 -9.87 29.77 3.16
C THR A 293 -10.79 28.59 2.87
N PHE A 294 -10.30 27.59 2.15
CA PHE A 294 -11.04 26.36 1.85
C PHE A 294 -11.36 25.59 3.13
N LEU A 295 -10.37 25.35 3.99
CA LEU A 295 -10.56 24.65 5.26
C LEU A 295 -11.62 25.33 6.12
N ALA A 296 -11.54 26.65 6.31
CA ALA A 296 -12.50 27.39 7.11
C ALA A 296 -13.89 27.52 6.47
N ALA A 297 -13.96 27.90 5.19
CA ALA A 297 -15.22 28.32 4.57
C ALA A 297 -15.98 27.20 3.86
N GLN A 298 -15.28 26.14 3.42
CA GLN A 298 -15.89 25.02 2.70
C GLN A 298 -15.88 23.73 3.50
N ALA A 299 -14.78 23.41 4.19
CA ALA A 299 -14.71 22.22 5.03
C ALA A 299 -15.24 22.44 6.46
N GLY A 300 -15.44 23.70 6.87
CA GLY A 300 -15.92 24.04 8.21
C GLY A 300 -14.92 23.74 9.33
N LEU A 301 -13.63 23.64 9.01
CA LEU A 301 -12.56 23.27 9.93
C LEU A 301 -11.86 24.51 10.52
N GLY A 302 -11.56 24.47 11.81
CA GLY A 302 -10.90 25.51 12.56
C GLY A 302 -9.47 25.75 12.07
N THR A 303 -9.19 26.99 11.64
CA THR A 303 -7.86 27.34 11.08
C THR A 303 -6.96 28.13 12.03
N GLU A 304 -7.44 28.43 13.24
CA GLU A 304 -6.67 29.19 14.23
C GLU A 304 -5.46 28.37 14.72
N GLY A 305 -4.27 28.98 14.69
CA GLY A 305 -3.02 28.34 15.11
C GLY A 305 -2.41 27.37 14.10
N LEU A 306 -3.06 27.10 12.96
CA LEU A 306 -2.48 26.22 11.92
C LEU A 306 -1.20 26.80 11.34
N VAL A 307 -0.16 25.98 11.27
CA VAL A 307 1.10 26.28 10.58
C VAL A 307 1.13 25.52 9.26
N PHE A 308 1.53 26.18 8.17
CA PHE A 308 1.78 25.50 6.91
C PHE A 308 3.12 24.77 7.03
N GLN A 309 3.08 23.44 7.24
CA GLN A 309 4.24 22.65 7.64
C GLN A 309 5.04 22.15 6.44
N TRP A 310 4.33 21.59 5.46
CA TRP A 310 4.94 21.00 4.28
C TRP A 310 4.01 21.01 3.07
N PHE A 311 4.59 20.96 1.89
CA PHE A 311 3.88 20.62 0.65
C PHE A 311 4.55 19.46 -0.08
N ALA A 312 3.77 18.71 -0.83
CA ALA A 312 4.28 17.66 -1.69
C ALA A 312 3.69 17.72 -3.09
N VAL A 313 4.52 17.41 -4.09
CA VAL A 313 4.13 17.36 -5.51
C VAL A 313 4.19 15.90 -5.97
N GLN A 314 3.06 15.38 -6.42
CA GLN A 314 2.94 14.04 -6.99
C GLN A 314 3.50 13.99 -8.42
N PRO A 315 3.75 12.80 -9.00
CA PRO A 315 4.23 12.67 -10.38
C PRO A 315 3.34 13.37 -11.42
N ASP A 316 2.02 13.34 -11.23
CA ASP A 316 1.03 14.04 -12.06
C ASP A 316 0.98 15.55 -11.82
N ARG A 317 1.83 16.07 -10.91
CA ARG A 317 1.93 17.44 -10.39
C ARG A 317 0.74 17.89 -9.55
N VAL A 318 -0.09 16.96 -9.06
CA VAL A 318 -1.04 17.27 -7.98
C VAL A 318 -0.26 17.71 -6.76
N LEU A 319 -0.65 18.87 -6.24
CA LEU A 319 0.00 19.50 -5.10
C LEU A 319 -0.81 19.23 -3.84
N ARG A 320 -0.14 18.74 -2.79
CA ARG A 320 -0.71 18.52 -1.46
C ARG A 320 -0.11 19.55 -0.51
N LEU A 321 -0.95 20.33 0.17
CA LEU A 321 -0.53 21.22 1.25
C LEU A 321 -0.97 20.62 2.57
N CYS A 322 -0.06 20.58 3.55
CA CYS A 322 -0.35 20.14 4.90
C CYS A 322 -0.22 21.29 5.90
N TYR A 323 -1.28 21.45 6.67
CA TYR A 323 -1.36 22.38 7.77
C TYR A 323 -1.41 21.59 9.07
N GLY A 324 -0.59 21.96 10.04
CA GLY A 324 -0.58 21.27 11.32
C GLY A 324 -0.70 22.20 12.52
N ARG A 325 -1.25 21.65 13.60
CA ARG A 325 -1.36 22.25 14.93
C ARG A 325 -1.34 21.10 15.94
N ASP A 326 -0.37 21.10 16.85
CA ASP A 326 -0.18 20.00 17.81
C ASP A 326 -0.09 18.62 17.11
N GLN A 327 -1.01 17.69 17.40
CA GLN A 327 -1.10 16.37 16.76
C GLN A 327 -2.01 16.36 15.51
N GLU A 328 -2.58 17.50 15.18
CA GLU A 328 -3.59 17.66 14.15
C GLU A 328 -2.94 17.97 12.80
N GLN A 329 -3.36 17.27 11.73
CA GLN A 329 -2.91 17.54 10.37
C GLN A 329 -4.10 17.67 9.42
N LEU A 330 -4.11 18.73 8.60
CA LEU A 330 -5.14 19.01 7.61
C LEU A 330 -4.51 19.08 6.22
N LEU A 331 -5.10 18.36 5.26
CA LEU A 331 -4.60 18.27 3.90
C LEU A 331 -5.53 18.99 2.92
N VAL A 332 -4.93 19.76 2.00
CA VAL A 332 -5.63 20.41 0.89
C VAL A 332 -4.95 20.07 -0.43
N LEU A 333 -5.73 19.64 -1.41
CA LEU A 333 -5.24 19.27 -2.74
C LEU A 333 -5.47 20.40 -3.76
N PHE A 334 -4.48 20.60 -4.63
CA PHE A 334 -4.55 21.47 -5.80
C PHE A 334 -4.17 20.69 -7.06
N ASP A 335 -4.86 20.98 -8.15
CA ASP A 335 -4.57 20.40 -9.46
C ASP A 335 -3.28 21.02 -10.06
N PRO A 336 -2.70 20.41 -11.12
CA PRO A 336 -1.46 20.91 -11.73
C PRO A 336 -1.51 22.36 -12.24
N ASP A 337 -2.69 22.92 -12.44
CA ASP A 337 -2.89 24.32 -12.82
C ASP A 337 -3.01 25.28 -11.61
N PHE A 338 -2.76 24.78 -10.40
CA PHE A 338 -2.91 25.46 -9.12
C PHE A 338 -4.36 25.82 -8.76
N SER A 339 -5.36 25.26 -9.47
CA SER A 339 -6.75 25.33 -9.07
C SER A 339 -7.01 24.42 -7.87
N LEU A 340 -8.00 24.77 -7.05
CA LEU A 340 -8.36 23.93 -5.90
C LEU A 340 -9.06 22.69 -6.45
N ARG A 341 -8.56 21.50 -6.11
CA ARG A 341 -9.11 20.24 -6.62
C ARG A 341 -10.56 20.09 -6.15
N LYS A 342 -11.45 19.62 -7.04
CA LYS A 342 -12.89 19.50 -6.74
C LYS A 342 -13.29 18.14 -6.18
N GLU A 343 -12.57 17.10 -6.58
CA GLU A 343 -12.85 15.71 -6.23
C GLU A 343 -11.78 15.17 -5.30
N ASN A 344 -12.16 14.23 -4.44
CA ASN A 344 -11.26 13.55 -3.51
C ASN A 344 -10.46 14.51 -2.60
N GLN A 345 -11.07 15.64 -2.21
CA GLN A 345 -10.48 16.52 -1.21
C GLN A 345 -10.53 15.84 0.17
N PRO A 346 -9.38 15.53 0.81
CA PRO A 346 -9.37 14.83 2.09
C PRO A 346 -10.19 15.57 3.15
N ALA A 347 -10.07 16.89 3.21
CA ALA A 347 -10.81 17.72 4.18
C ALA A 347 -12.34 17.69 4.01
N LEU A 348 -12.86 17.30 2.83
CA LEU A 348 -14.31 17.16 2.56
C LEU A 348 -14.78 15.71 2.63
N GLU A 349 -13.88 14.76 2.82
CA GLU A 349 -14.25 13.36 2.91
C GLU A 349 -15.21 13.18 4.07
N THR A 350 -16.39 12.61 3.82
CA THR A 350 -17.37 12.24 4.83
C THR A 350 -17.60 10.73 4.78
N PRO A 351 -17.88 10.07 5.91
CA PRO A 351 -18.21 8.66 5.93
C PRO A 351 -19.46 8.38 5.07
N GLY A 352 -19.35 7.44 4.13
CA GLY A 352 -20.43 7.13 3.19
C GLY A 352 -21.63 6.41 3.81
N GLY A 353 -21.41 5.68 4.92
CA GLY A 353 -22.44 4.92 5.64
C GLY A 353 -23.08 3.78 4.85
N GLY A 354 -23.76 2.88 5.56
CA GLY A 354 -24.70 1.92 4.96
C GLY A 354 -24.10 0.71 4.24
N ALA A 355 -22.78 0.52 4.27
CA ALA A 355 -22.15 -0.72 3.81
C ALA A 355 -21.56 -1.47 5.00
N PHE A 356 -22.10 -2.66 5.29
CA PHE A 356 -21.56 -3.58 6.28
C PHE A 356 -20.97 -4.80 5.57
N LEU A 357 -19.72 -5.12 5.91
CA LEU A 357 -18.95 -6.17 5.28
C LEU A 357 -18.22 -6.97 6.36
N ALA A 358 -18.29 -8.28 6.29
CA ALA A 358 -17.48 -9.17 7.12
C ALA A 358 -17.10 -10.42 6.32
N PHE A 359 -15.99 -11.03 6.69
CA PHE A 359 -15.51 -12.26 6.09
C PHE A 359 -15.50 -13.36 7.16
N VAL A 360 -16.19 -14.48 6.92
CA VAL A 360 -16.06 -15.67 7.76
C VAL A 360 -14.96 -16.54 7.15
N LEU A 361 -13.82 -16.62 7.83
CA LEU A 361 -12.64 -17.34 7.36
C LEU A 361 -12.86 -18.85 7.48
N LEU A 362 -12.59 -19.59 6.41
CA LEU A 362 -12.82 -21.04 6.34
C LEU A 362 -11.50 -21.80 6.12
N GLU A 363 -11.32 -22.88 6.88
CA GLU A 363 -10.17 -23.78 6.74
C GLU A 363 -10.14 -24.50 5.38
N ALA A 364 -11.30 -24.74 4.78
CA ALA A 364 -11.46 -25.26 3.43
C ALA A 364 -12.42 -24.35 2.65
N PRO A 365 -12.26 -24.19 1.32
CA PRO A 365 -13.11 -23.35 0.49
C PRO A 365 -14.47 -24.02 0.21
N ALA A 366 -15.24 -24.28 1.27
CA ALA A 366 -16.52 -24.99 1.19
C ALA A 366 -17.48 -24.54 2.29
N TRP A 367 -18.76 -24.46 1.94
CA TRP A 367 -19.85 -24.19 2.87
C TRP A 367 -21.09 -25.00 2.49
N ASP A 368 -22.06 -25.10 3.41
CA ASP A 368 -23.37 -25.70 3.19
C ASP A 368 -24.44 -24.58 3.23
N PRO A 369 -24.89 -24.08 2.05
CA PRO A 369 -25.94 -23.06 1.98
C PRO A 369 -27.24 -23.49 2.65
N ASP A 370 -27.60 -24.78 2.59
CA ASP A 370 -28.82 -25.27 3.22
C ASP A 370 -28.68 -25.31 4.74
N GLN A 371 -27.50 -25.63 5.26
CA GLN A 371 -27.19 -25.48 6.68
C GLN A 371 -27.30 -24.01 7.09
N PHE A 372 -26.68 -23.10 6.34
CA PHE A 372 -26.74 -21.67 6.64
C PHE A 372 -28.19 -21.18 6.74
N ARG A 373 -29.06 -21.55 5.78
CA ARG A 373 -30.48 -21.19 5.81
C ARG A 373 -31.22 -21.78 7.02
N ARG A 374 -30.90 -23.02 7.42
CA ARG A 374 -31.48 -23.64 8.62
C ARG A 374 -31.04 -22.90 9.89
N ASP A 375 -29.75 -22.64 10.03
CA ASP A 375 -29.19 -21.94 11.19
C ASP A 375 -29.73 -20.51 11.30
N LEU A 376 -29.81 -19.76 10.20
CA LEU A 376 -30.38 -18.40 10.16
C LEU A 376 -31.85 -18.38 10.61
N ARG A 377 -32.65 -19.35 10.16
CA ARG A 377 -34.04 -19.51 10.60
C ARG A 377 -34.13 -19.90 12.07
N ASP A 378 -33.33 -20.86 12.51
CA ASP A 378 -33.45 -21.44 13.85
C ASP A 378 -32.94 -20.47 14.94
N LEU A 379 -31.93 -19.66 14.63
CA LEU A 379 -31.39 -18.65 15.54
C LEU A 379 -32.24 -17.37 15.57
N TYR A 380 -32.64 -16.87 14.39
CA TYR A 380 -33.18 -15.51 14.27
C TYR A 380 -34.57 -15.43 13.65
N GLY A 381 -35.16 -16.57 13.25
CA GLY A 381 -36.48 -16.61 12.63
C GLY A 381 -36.52 -16.04 11.21
N ILE A 382 -35.37 -15.82 10.56
CA ILE A 382 -35.28 -15.19 9.24
C ILE A 382 -35.37 -16.27 8.14
N PRO A 383 -36.43 -16.27 7.31
CA PRO A 383 -36.54 -17.21 6.21
C PRO A 383 -35.67 -16.77 5.02
N CYS A 384 -34.87 -17.70 4.50
CA CYS A 384 -34.15 -17.52 3.24
C CYS A 384 -34.68 -18.56 2.23
N LEU A 385 -35.35 -18.09 1.19
CA LEU A 385 -36.04 -18.95 0.20
C LEU A 385 -35.33 -19.02 -1.15
N THR A 386 -34.23 -18.28 -1.32
CA THR A 386 -33.43 -18.30 -2.54
C THR A 386 -32.46 -19.48 -2.50
N GLU A 387 -32.13 -20.01 -3.67
CA GLU A 387 -31.08 -21.00 -3.82
C GLU A 387 -29.73 -20.30 -4.05
N ALA A 388 -28.63 -20.97 -3.70
CA ALA A 388 -27.31 -20.42 -3.95
C ALA A 388 -26.98 -20.62 -5.42
N GLU A 389 -26.51 -19.58 -6.08
CA GLU A 389 -26.08 -19.63 -7.48
C GLU A 389 -24.57 -19.92 -7.50
N GLU A 390 -24.19 -21.03 -8.14
CA GLU A 390 -22.79 -21.38 -8.36
C GLU A 390 -22.18 -20.53 -9.48
N ASP A 391 -20.93 -20.12 -9.30
CA ASP A 391 -20.15 -19.44 -10.31
C ASP A 391 -19.15 -20.41 -10.99
N ALA A 392 -18.58 -19.98 -12.12
CA ALA A 392 -17.73 -20.85 -12.94
C ALA A 392 -16.40 -21.24 -12.26
N ASP A 393 -16.00 -20.48 -11.23
CA ASP A 393 -14.70 -20.58 -10.56
C ASP A 393 -14.79 -21.35 -9.23
N GLY A 394 -15.95 -21.96 -8.93
CA GLY A 394 -16.15 -22.83 -7.77
C GLY A 394 -16.59 -22.12 -6.48
N GLY A 395 -16.90 -20.83 -6.56
CA GLY A 395 -17.65 -20.07 -5.57
C GLY A 395 -19.16 -20.25 -5.71
N SER A 396 -19.89 -19.60 -4.81
CA SER A 396 -21.35 -19.57 -4.87
C SER A 396 -21.91 -18.41 -4.07
N THR A 397 -23.04 -17.86 -4.50
CA THR A 397 -23.67 -16.70 -3.85
C THR A 397 -25.11 -16.99 -3.47
N LEU A 398 -25.47 -16.69 -2.22
CA LEU A 398 -26.83 -16.67 -1.73
C LEU A 398 -27.26 -15.22 -1.48
N ALA A 399 -28.04 -14.66 -2.40
CA ALA A 399 -28.62 -13.32 -2.26
C ALA A 399 -30.12 -13.40 -1.96
N PHE A 400 -30.61 -12.60 -1.02
CA PHE A 400 -32.03 -12.57 -0.64
C PHE A 400 -32.41 -11.25 0.01
N GLU A 401 -33.72 -10.99 0.07
CA GLU A 401 -34.28 -9.81 0.71
C GLU A 401 -34.80 -10.13 2.10
N VAL A 402 -34.49 -9.26 3.08
CA VAL A 402 -35.00 -9.32 4.46
C VAL A 402 -35.50 -7.93 4.82
N ASP A 403 -36.80 -7.78 5.07
CA ASP A 403 -37.42 -6.51 5.44
C ASP A 403 -37.05 -5.33 4.50
N GLY A 404 -36.93 -5.61 3.21
CA GLY A 404 -36.56 -4.62 2.18
C GLY A 404 -35.06 -4.34 2.04
N MET A 405 -34.21 -4.93 2.90
CA MET A 405 -32.75 -4.89 2.78
C MET A 405 -32.26 -6.02 1.88
N LEU A 406 -31.18 -5.78 1.12
CA LEU A 406 -30.53 -6.83 0.33
C LEU A 406 -29.40 -7.45 1.14
N ALA A 407 -29.49 -8.74 1.42
CA ALA A 407 -28.43 -9.53 2.04
C ALA A 407 -27.76 -10.44 1.02
N ALA A 408 -26.46 -10.59 1.11
CA ALA A 408 -25.70 -11.55 0.31
C ALA A 408 -24.64 -12.28 1.16
N VAL A 409 -24.53 -13.60 0.93
CA VAL A 409 -23.46 -14.44 1.47
C VAL A 409 -22.80 -15.16 0.30
N SER A 410 -21.53 -14.87 0.05
CA SER A 410 -20.80 -15.37 -1.11
C SER A 410 -19.55 -16.14 -0.70
N LEU A 411 -19.41 -17.38 -1.15
CA LEU A 411 -18.18 -18.15 -1.02
C LEU A 411 -17.17 -17.70 -2.07
N TYR A 412 -16.00 -17.31 -1.58
CA TYR A 412 -14.81 -17.16 -2.40
C TYR A 412 -13.85 -18.32 -2.12
N PRO A 413 -13.49 -19.13 -3.14
CA PRO A 413 -12.72 -20.36 -2.96
C PRO A 413 -11.20 -20.11 -2.86
N PHE A 414 -10.81 -18.99 -2.27
CA PHE A 414 -9.43 -18.57 -2.06
C PHE A 414 -9.32 -17.75 -0.76
N PRO A 415 -8.13 -17.68 -0.13
CA PRO A 415 -7.94 -16.85 1.06
C PRO A 415 -8.18 -15.37 0.76
N VAL A 416 -8.50 -14.58 1.80
CA VAL A 416 -8.57 -13.12 1.72
C VAL A 416 -7.26 -12.61 1.10
N PRO A 417 -7.32 -11.82 0.01
CA PRO A 417 -6.11 -11.41 -0.71
C PRO A 417 -5.14 -10.59 0.15
N ARG A 418 -3.86 -10.55 -0.27
CA ARG A 418 -2.82 -9.64 0.26
C ARG A 418 -2.48 -9.83 1.76
N GLY A 419 -2.74 -11.01 2.32
CA GLY A 419 -2.47 -11.30 3.72
C GLY A 419 -3.23 -10.39 4.70
N GLU A 420 -4.25 -9.68 4.23
CA GLU A 420 -4.87 -8.58 4.95
C GLU A 420 -5.54 -9.07 6.24
N ALA A 421 -6.17 -10.25 6.21
CA ALA A 421 -6.79 -10.83 7.40
C ALA A 421 -5.74 -11.21 8.46
N GLU A 422 -4.59 -11.74 8.07
CA GLU A 422 -3.50 -12.12 8.95
C GLU A 422 -2.81 -10.91 9.58
N GLU A 423 -2.57 -9.87 8.79
CA GLU A 423 -1.97 -8.62 9.27
C GLU A 423 -2.89 -7.92 10.28
N ASN A 424 -4.18 -7.83 9.97
CA ASN A 424 -5.16 -7.24 10.87
C ASN A 424 -5.41 -8.10 12.12
N ALA A 425 -5.36 -9.43 12.00
CA ALA A 425 -5.40 -10.32 13.15
C ALA A 425 -4.25 -10.06 14.15
N ALA A 426 -3.07 -9.61 13.66
CA ALA A 426 -1.92 -9.34 14.52
C ALA A 426 -2.11 -8.12 15.43
N HIS A 427 -3.08 -7.26 15.10
CA HIS A 427 -3.46 -6.13 15.94
C HIS A 427 -4.48 -6.49 17.04
N ASN A 428 -5.01 -7.72 17.04
CA ASN A 428 -5.98 -8.17 18.03
C ASN A 428 -5.31 -8.58 19.35
N TYR A 429 -5.27 -7.65 20.30
CA TYR A 429 -4.72 -7.89 21.65
C TYR A 429 -5.61 -8.78 22.54
N LEU A 430 -6.85 -9.10 22.13
CA LEU A 430 -7.76 -9.99 22.85
C LEU A 430 -7.59 -11.46 22.44
N TRP A 431 -7.01 -11.73 21.27
CA TRP A 431 -6.83 -13.08 20.74
C TRP A 431 -5.44 -13.26 20.12
N PRO A 432 -4.42 -13.57 20.94
CA PRO A 432 -3.03 -13.68 20.48
C PRO A 432 -2.80 -14.71 19.36
N GLU A 433 -3.61 -15.78 19.32
CA GLU A 433 -3.55 -16.83 18.31
C GLU A 433 -4.29 -16.48 17.00
N ALA A 434 -4.89 -15.28 16.91
CA ALA A 434 -5.65 -14.86 15.73
C ALA A 434 -4.83 -14.90 14.43
N PRO A 435 -3.56 -14.44 14.36
CA PRO A 435 -2.79 -14.46 13.11
C PRO A 435 -2.51 -15.87 12.60
N GLU A 436 -2.16 -16.76 13.52
CA GLU A 436 -1.86 -18.18 13.23
C GLU A 436 -3.12 -18.92 12.79
N THR A 437 -4.26 -18.56 13.38
CA THR A 437 -5.57 -19.12 13.02
C THR A 437 -6.03 -18.58 11.67
N ALA A 438 -5.90 -17.28 11.44
CA ALA A 438 -6.22 -16.64 10.17
C ALA A 438 -5.39 -17.26 9.03
N ALA A 439 -4.07 -17.40 9.16
CA ALA A 439 -3.19 -17.93 8.11
C ALA A 439 -3.54 -19.35 7.59
N ARG A 440 -4.35 -20.11 8.33
CA ARG A 440 -4.80 -21.46 7.91
C ARG A 440 -5.96 -21.42 6.93
N HIS A 441 -6.62 -20.28 6.75
CA HIS A 441 -7.78 -20.19 5.88
C HIS A 441 -7.41 -20.44 4.42
N ARG A 442 -8.33 -21.07 3.70
CA ARG A 442 -8.20 -21.41 2.28
C ARG A 442 -9.37 -20.90 1.44
N GLY A 443 -10.42 -20.42 2.11
CA GLY A 443 -11.58 -19.76 1.52
C GLY A 443 -12.23 -18.84 2.54
N HIS A 444 -13.21 -18.07 2.11
CA HIS A 444 -13.97 -17.20 3.00
C HIS A 444 -15.41 -17.00 2.51
N LEU A 445 -16.33 -16.75 3.44
CA LEU A 445 -17.66 -16.23 3.11
C LEU A 445 -17.66 -14.72 3.26
N LEU A 446 -17.92 -14.01 2.17
CA LEU A 446 -18.24 -12.59 2.20
C LEU A 446 -19.70 -12.42 2.63
N VAL A 447 -19.92 -11.77 3.77
CA VAL A 447 -21.24 -11.48 4.32
C VAL A 447 -21.49 -9.98 4.24
N THR A 448 -22.52 -9.57 3.49
CA THR A 448 -22.85 -8.16 3.32
C THR A 448 -24.35 -7.88 3.37
N VAL A 449 -24.69 -6.70 3.86
CA VAL A 449 -26.06 -6.17 3.88
C VAL A 449 -26.05 -4.76 3.32
N LEU A 450 -26.94 -4.52 2.36
CA LEU A 450 -27.25 -3.20 1.83
C LEU A 450 -28.63 -2.76 2.37
N PRO A 451 -28.70 -1.64 3.14
CA PRO A 451 -29.92 -1.17 3.78
C PRO A 451 -31.01 -0.76 2.78
N ARG A 452 -30.62 -0.32 1.57
CA ARG A 452 -31.50 0.35 0.60
C ARG A 452 -32.20 1.56 1.23
N GLU A 453 -33.50 1.46 1.51
CA GLU A 453 -34.30 2.53 2.14
C GLU A 453 -34.49 2.32 3.66
N GLN A 454 -33.93 1.26 4.24
CA GLN A 454 -34.03 0.96 5.67
C GLN A 454 -32.98 1.67 6.51
N GLU A 455 -33.23 1.72 7.82
CA GLU A 455 -32.31 2.30 8.80
C GLU A 455 -30.98 1.55 8.86
N ILE A 456 -29.86 2.29 8.90
CA ILE A 456 -28.51 1.73 8.99
C ILE A 456 -28.37 0.79 10.19
N ARG A 457 -29.00 1.14 11.31
CA ARG A 457 -29.05 0.33 12.54
C ARG A 457 -29.60 -1.08 12.29
N GLN A 458 -30.65 -1.20 11.47
CA GLN A 458 -31.28 -2.48 11.16
C GLN A 458 -30.39 -3.33 10.25
N ALA A 459 -29.73 -2.69 9.27
CA ALA A 459 -28.77 -3.37 8.40
C ALA A 459 -27.56 -3.89 9.17
N ALA A 460 -27.03 -3.12 10.12
CA ALA A 460 -25.96 -3.55 11.03
C ALA A 460 -26.34 -4.81 11.80
N MET A 461 -27.50 -4.80 12.48
CA MET A 461 -27.98 -5.95 13.24
C MET A 461 -28.24 -7.17 12.34
N LEU A 462 -28.76 -6.96 11.12
CA LEU A 462 -28.95 -8.06 10.17
C LEU A 462 -27.60 -8.66 9.75
N GLN A 463 -26.58 -7.84 9.48
CA GLN A 463 -25.26 -8.33 9.11
C GLN A 463 -24.65 -9.21 10.22
N VAL A 464 -24.71 -8.78 11.48
CA VAL A 464 -24.20 -9.58 12.61
C VAL A 464 -24.94 -10.91 12.74
N LYS A 465 -26.26 -10.93 12.53
CA LYS A 465 -27.06 -12.17 12.52
C LYS A 465 -26.61 -13.13 11.41
N LEU A 466 -26.34 -12.62 10.22
CA LEU A 466 -25.85 -13.43 9.10
C LEU A 466 -24.45 -13.99 9.40
N VAL A 467 -23.55 -13.17 9.96
CA VAL A 467 -22.22 -13.62 10.36
C VAL A 467 -22.30 -14.70 11.44
N CYS A 468 -23.14 -14.53 12.47
CA CYS A 468 -23.35 -15.55 13.51
C CYS A 468 -23.89 -16.88 12.94
N ALA A 469 -24.80 -16.82 11.96
CA ALA A 469 -25.26 -18.03 11.27
C ALA A 469 -24.13 -18.67 10.44
N ALA A 470 -23.28 -17.87 9.78
CA ALA A 470 -22.13 -18.34 9.03
C ALA A 470 -21.02 -18.92 9.94
N CYS A 471 -20.89 -18.46 11.17
CA CYS A 471 -19.96 -19.02 12.16
C CYS A 471 -20.23 -20.50 12.49
N ARG A 472 -21.43 -21.03 12.18
CA ARG A 472 -21.80 -22.44 12.38
C ARG A 472 -21.42 -23.35 11.23
N GLN A 473 -20.85 -22.79 10.16
CA GLN A 473 -20.32 -23.56 9.05
C GLN A 473 -19.12 -24.40 9.51
N ARG A 474 -18.93 -25.54 8.85
CA ARG A 474 -17.85 -26.45 9.20
C ARG A 474 -16.50 -25.85 8.80
N GLY A 475 -15.57 -25.82 9.74
CA GLY A 475 -14.21 -25.34 9.47
C GLY A 475 -14.08 -23.81 9.52
N THR A 476 -15.05 -23.10 10.10
CA THR A 476 -14.87 -21.68 10.41
C THR A 476 -13.69 -21.50 11.39
N LEU A 477 -12.79 -20.59 11.04
CA LEU A 477 -11.58 -20.27 11.78
C LEU A 477 -11.71 -18.95 12.54
N GLY A 478 -12.34 -17.93 11.94
CA GLY A 478 -12.43 -16.58 12.49
C GLY A 478 -13.38 -15.69 11.70
N VAL A 479 -13.71 -14.53 12.24
CA VAL A 479 -14.49 -13.48 11.57
C VAL A 479 -13.58 -12.29 11.34
N TYR A 480 -13.24 -11.98 10.09
CA TYR A 480 -12.51 -10.77 9.73
C TYR A 480 -13.49 -9.62 9.46
N ALA A 481 -13.47 -8.59 10.30
CA ALA A 481 -14.31 -7.39 10.22
C ALA A 481 -13.64 -6.23 10.97
N ASN A 482 -13.95 -4.97 10.62
CA ASN A 482 -13.50 -3.76 11.34
C ASN A 482 -11.97 -3.74 11.57
N SER A 483 -11.21 -4.13 10.55
CA SER A 483 -9.73 -4.23 10.58
C SER A 483 -9.18 -5.11 11.71
N THR A 484 -9.90 -6.18 12.09
CA THR A 484 -9.43 -7.20 13.04
C THR A 484 -10.05 -8.58 12.77
N VAL A 485 -9.51 -9.63 13.37
CA VAL A 485 -10.07 -10.99 13.28
C VAL A 485 -10.57 -11.44 14.66
N TYR A 486 -11.87 -11.70 14.76
CA TYR A 486 -12.54 -12.16 15.97
C TYR A 486 -12.62 -13.68 16.04
N GLN A 487 -12.53 -14.20 17.26
CA GLN A 487 -12.83 -15.59 17.53
C GLN A 487 -14.33 -15.85 17.32
N PRO A 488 -14.76 -16.90 16.60
CA PRO A 488 -16.18 -17.10 16.27
C PRO A 488 -17.10 -17.20 17.49
N GLU A 489 -16.66 -17.87 18.57
CA GLU A 489 -17.45 -17.98 19.80
C GLU A 489 -17.57 -16.64 20.53
N PHE A 490 -16.52 -15.83 20.50
CA PHE A 490 -16.55 -14.47 21.06
C PHE A 490 -17.53 -13.60 20.28
N TYR A 491 -17.44 -13.59 18.95
CA TYR A 491 -18.34 -12.83 18.08
C TYR A 491 -19.81 -13.20 18.31
N CYS A 492 -20.13 -14.51 18.35
CA CYS A 492 -21.50 -14.96 18.64
C CYS A 492 -21.97 -14.58 20.06
N SER A 493 -21.07 -14.44 21.03
CA SER A 493 -21.40 -14.01 22.38
C SER A 493 -21.59 -12.49 22.46
N ALA A 494 -20.76 -11.73 21.73
CA ALA A 494 -20.87 -10.27 21.60
C ALA A 494 -22.16 -9.82 20.89
N ALA A 495 -22.77 -10.73 20.12
CA ALA A 495 -24.04 -10.51 19.42
C ALA A 495 -25.29 -10.56 20.34
N GLN A 496 -25.16 -11.05 21.58
CA GLN A 496 -26.29 -11.24 22.52
C GLN A 496 -27.11 -9.97 22.84
N PRO A 497 -26.53 -8.75 22.94
CA PRO A 497 -27.31 -7.53 23.18
C PRO A 497 -28.46 -7.31 22.18
N MET A 498 -28.37 -7.86 20.97
CA MET A 498 -29.46 -7.79 19.98
C MET A 498 -30.77 -8.43 20.45
N GLU A 499 -30.73 -9.36 21.42
CA GLU A 499 -31.95 -9.97 21.99
C GLU A 499 -32.81 -8.94 22.72
N ASP A 500 -32.19 -7.96 23.36
CA ASP A 500 -32.84 -6.85 24.04
C ASP A 500 -33.08 -5.64 23.09
N GLY A 501 -32.67 -5.76 21.83
CA GLY A 501 -32.81 -4.74 20.80
C GLY A 501 -31.65 -3.74 20.74
N ASP A 502 -30.60 -3.98 21.53
CA ASP A 502 -29.39 -3.14 21.59
C ASP A 502 -28.43 -3.45 20.44
N LEU A 503 -27.55 -2.50 20.13
CA LEU A 503 -26.52 -2.71 19.11
C LEU A 503 -25.40 -3.58 19.69
N PRO A 504 -24.96 -4.63 18.97
CA PRO A 504 -23.83 -5.45 19.39
C PRO A 504 -22.52 -4.70 19.08
N LEU A 505 -22.20 -3.70 19.90
CA LEU A 505 -21.16 -2.71 19.60
C LEU A 505 -19.77 -3.36 19.36
N LEU A 506 -19.44 -4.42 20.10
CA LEU A 506 -18.16 -5.13 19.97
C LEU A 506 -18.02 -5.93 18.67
N ASP A 507 -19.13 -6.25 17.99
CA ASP A 507 -19.13 -6.88 16.66
C ASP A 507 -19.05 -5.85 15.53
N LEU A 508 -19.48 -4.62 15.81
CA LEU A 508 -19.70 -3.55 14.82
C LEU A 508 -18.61 -2.49 14.84
N VAL A 509 -17.90 -2.34 15.95
CA VAL A 509 -16.80 -1.39 16.14
C VAL A 509 -15.66 -2.08 16.85
N TRP A 510 -14.48 -2.05 16.24
CA TRP A 510 -13.23 -2.44 16.89
C TRP A 510 -12.63 -1.27 17.67
N PHE A 511 -12.15 -1.54 18.87
CA PHE A 511 -11.49 -0.58 19.74
C PHE A 511 -10.01 -0.92 19.86
N GLY A 512 -9.22 -0.35 18.95
CA GLY A 512 -7.80 -0.60 18.88
C GLY A 512 -7.00 0.24 19.85
N LEU A 513 -5.90 -0.32 20.36
CA LEU A 513 -4.97 0.36 21.26
C LEU A 513 -3.54 0.20 20.75
N TYR A 514 -2.76 1.26 20.81
CA TYR A 514 -1.35 1.23 20.40
C TYR A 514 -0.53 2.26 21.19
N ARG A 515 0.80 2.11 21.20
CA ARG A 515 1.70 3.05 21.91
C ARG A 515 2.50 3.88 20.92
N ARG A 516 2.64 5.17 21.25
CA ARG A 516 3.56 6.12 20.63
C ARG A 516 4.52 6.66 21.68
N GLU A 517 5.53 7.45 21.27
CA GLU A 517 6.47 8.09 22.20
C GLU A 517 5.76 8.96 23.25
N GLY A 518 4.62 9.57 22.89
CA GLY A 518 3.86 10.46 23.78
C GLY A 518 2.93 9.75 24.77
N GLY A 519 2.53 8.50 24.53
CA GLY A 519 1.64 7.77 25.43
C GLY A 519 0.85 6.64 24.77
N LEU A 520 -0.21 6.20 25.47
CA LEU A 520 -1.16 5.22 24.95
C LEU A 520 -2.18 5.93 24.05
N CYS A 521 -2.35 5.41 22.85
CA CYS A 521 -3.35 5.86 21.89
C CYS A 521 -4.44 4.80 21.75
N GLY A 522 -5.64 5.25 21.38
CA GLY A 522 -6.75 4.37 21.05
C GLY A 522 -7.54 4.91 19.87
N TYR A 523 -8.17 4.01 19.12
CA TYR A 523 -8.96 4.34 17.93
C TYR A 523 -10.19 3.45 17.81
N THR A 524 -11.20 3.93 17.09
CA THR A 524 -12.33 3.13 16.63
C THR A 524 -12.13 2.70 15.18
N ASP A 525 -12.66 1.54 14.79
CA ASP A 525 -12.83 1.13 13.40
C ASP A 525 -14.22 0.51 13.24
N GLY A 526 -15.07 1.06 12.37
CA GLY A 526 -16.42 0.57 12.09
C GLY A 526 -17.50 1.66 12.17
N LEU A 527 -17.22 2.81 12.80
CA LEU A 527 -18.15 3.95 12.86
C LEU A 527 -18.47 4.52 11.48
N ARG A 528 -17.55 4.40 10.52
CA ARG A 528 -17.79 4.86 9.14
C ARG A 528 -18.91 4.12 8.43
N SER A 529 -19.14 2.84 8.76
CA SER A 529 -20.30 2.09 8.25
C SER A 529 -21.62 2.65 8.78
N PHE A 530 -21.59 3.40 9.89
CA PHE A 530 -22.73 4.14 10.44
C PHE A 530 -22.85 5.57 9.90
N GLY A 531 -21.99 5.99 8.98
CA GLY A 531 -21.96 7.38 8.52
C GLY A 531 -21.31 8.33 9.53
N LYS A 532 -20.54 7.81 10.49
CA LYS A 532 -19.85 8.57 11.54
C LYS A 532 -18.34 8.53 11.34
N ASP A 533 -17.64 9.60 11.71
CA ASP A 533 -16.18 9.63 11.60
C ASP A 533 -15.55 8.66 12.63
N GLU A 534 -14.47 7.99 12.26
CA GLU A 534 -13.68 7.25 13.25
C GLU A 534 -13.07 8.22 14.26
N MET A 535 -12.93 7.77 15.50
CA MET A 535 -12.41 8.56 16.60
C MET A 535 -11.03 8.04 17.00
N GLU A 536 -10.13 8.97 17.33
CA GLU A 536 -8.80 8.69 17.85
C GLU A 536 -8.54 9.52 19.10
N MET A 537 -7.94 8.88 20.10
CA MET A 537 -7.43 9.50 21.32
C MET A 537 -5.95 9.26 21.38
N LEU A 538 -5.16 10.32 21.40
CA LEU A 538 -3.73 10.26 21.15
C LEU A 538 -2.93 10.62 22.41
N ASP A 539 -1.83 9.89 22.62
CA ASP A 539 -0.82 10.17 23.65
C ASP A 539 -1.35 10.34 25.08
N THR A 540 -2.34 9.52 25.46
CA THR A 540 -2.95 9.54 26.80
C THR A 540 -2.05 8.87 27.85
N GLN A 541 -2.27 9.23 29.13
CA GLN A 541 -1.65 8.57 30.28
C GLN A 541 -2.57 7.52 30.95
N ALA A 542 -3.69 7.17 30.30
CA ALA A 542 -4.68 6.24 30.81
C ALA A 542 -4.15 4.80 30.85
N SER A 543 -4.78 3.96 31.69
CA SER A 543 -4.58 2.52 31.58
C SER A 543 -5.31 1.97 30.34
N PRO A 544 -4.84 0.85 29.73
CA PRO A 544 -5.50 0.27 28.55
C PRO A 544 -6.99 -0.03 28.74
N GLY A 545 -7.37 -0.52 29.93
CA GLY A 545 -8.76 -0.82 30.24
C GLY A 545 -9.64 0.42 30.32
N ASP A 546 -9.14 1.49 30.93
CA ASP A 546 -9.89 2.74 31.07
C ASP A 546 -10.07 3.44 29.71
N LEU A 547 -9.01 3.50 28.90
CA LEU A 547 -9.09 4.07 27.56
C LEU A 547 -10.04 3.28 26.66
N HIS A 548 -9.97 1.94 26.71
CA HIS A 548 -10.89 1.08 25.98
C HIS A 548 -12.35 1.31 26.41
N SER A 549 -12.63 1.33 27.71
CA SER A 549 -13.97 1.59 28.24
C SER A 549 -14.49 2.95 27.79
N PHE A 550 -13.65 3.97 27.84
CA PHE A 550 -14.02 5.32 27.46
C PHE A 550 -14.33 5.46 25.96
N LEU A 551 -13.54 4.82 25.09
CA LEU A 551 -13.82 4.75 23.65
C LEU A 551 -15.14 4.01 23.36
N LEU A 552 -15.39 2.92 24.09
CA LEU A 552 -16.62 2.15 23.97
C LEU A 552 -17.84 2.98 24.37
N ASP A 553 -17.80 3.63 25.53
CA ASP A 553 -18.88 4.51 26.01
C ASP A 553 -19.16 5.65 25.02
N LEU A 554 -18.11 6.22 24.45
CA LEU A 554 -18.21 7.30 23.47
C LEU A 554 -18.82 6.82 22.13
N ALA A 555 -18.36 5.67 21.62
CA ALA A 555 -18.94 5.08 20.42
C ALA A 555 -20.40 4.67 20.63
N SER A 556 -20.73 4.12 21.80
CA SER A 556 -22.12 3.82 22.18
C SER A 556 -22.97 5.08 22.14
N TYR A 557 -22.52 6.16 22.79
CA TYR A 557 -23.22 7.45 22.79
C TYR A 557 -23.43 8.00 21.38
N VAL A 558 -22.39 7.98 20.54
CA VAL A 558 -22.46 8.44 19.14
C VAL A 558 -23.51 7.69 18.33
N LEU A 559 -23.60 6.36 18.51
CA LEU A 559 -24.52 5.53 17.74
C LEU A 559 -25.95 5.50 18.31
N GLU A 560 -26.11 5.50 19.63
CA GLU A 560 -27.42 5.42 20.29
C GLU A 560 -28.17 6.75 20.22
N GLU A 561 -27.47 7.87 20.40
CA GLU A 561 -28.05 9.21 20.36
C GLU A 561 -27.95 9.86 18.97
N ASP A 562 -27.46 9.10 17.97
CA ASP A 562 -27.22 9.55 16.59
C ASP A 562 -26.45 10.88 16.51
N VAL A 563 -25.45 11.05 17.38
CA VAL A 563 -24.65 12.28 17.44
C VAL A 563 -23.67 12.33 16.28
N THR A 564 -23.54 13.50 15.66
CA THR A 564 -22.50 13.77 14.67
C THR A 564 -21.68 14.94 15.20
N PHE A 565 -20.43 14.66 15.61
CA PHE A 565 -19.54 15.72 16.06
C PHE A 565 -18.99 16.52 14.88
N HIS A 566 -18.83 17.81 15.10
CA HIS A 566 -18.18 18.73 14.18
C HIS A 566 -16.88 19.27 14.79
N ASP A 567 -15.97 19.71 13.93
CA ASP A 567 -14.72 20.31 14.36
C ASP A 567 -14.96 21.54 15.25
N GLY A 568 -14.20 21.63 16.35
CA GLY A 568 -14.28 22.73 17.31
C GLY A 568 -15.39 22.58 18.35
N GLU A 569 -16.17 21.51 18.31
CA GLU A 569 -17.13 21.19 19.38
C GLU A 569 -16.43 20.66 20.63
N THR A 570 -17.21 20.51 21.71
CA THR A 570 -16.73 19.95 22.98
C THR A 570 -17.71 18.93 23.51
N ILE A 571 -17.20 17.84 24.10
CA ILE A 571 -18.00 16.81 24.77
C ILE A 571 -17.67 16.72 26.26
N GLY A 572 -18.67 16.49 27.10
CA GLY A 572 -18.51 16.27 28.53
C GLY A 572 -19.45 15.19 29.05
N PHE A 573 -18.92 14.25 29.84
CA PHE A 573 -19.68 13.17 30.48
C PHE A 573 -20.12 13.54 31.91
N THR A 574 -19.60 14.64 32.45
CA THR A 574 -19.93 15.18 33.78
C THR A 574 -20.07 16.70 33.75
N GLU A 575 -20.77 17.27 34.73
CA GLU A 575 -20.93 18.72 34.86
C GLU A 575 -19.56 19.39 35.07
N GLY A 576 -19.12 20.18 34.09
CA GLY A 576 -17.84 20.89 34.11
C GLY A 576 -16.72 20.25 33.29
N GLN A 577 -16.94 19.09 32.68
CA GLN A 577 -15.99 18.48 31.74
C GLN A 577 -16.23 19.01 30.32
N TYR A 578 -15.16 19.45 29.66
CA TYR A 578 -15.19 19.93 28.27
C TYR A 578 -13.96 19.39 27.54
N LEU A 579 -14.14 18.26 26.84
CA LEU A 579 -13.12 17.65 26.00
C LEU A 579 -13.26 18.22 24.59
N PRO A 580 -12.23 18.87 24.04
CA PRO A 580 -12.28 19.38 22.68
C PRO A 580 -12.39 18.24 21.68
N VAL A 581 -13.20 18.46 20.65
CA VAL A 581 -13.32 17.60 19.49
C VAL A 581 -12.77 18.35 18.30
N SER A 582 -11.83 17.73 17.59
CA SER A 582 -11.24 18.32 16.39
C SER A 582 -11.24 17.29 15.27
N ARG A 583 -11.41 17.73 14.02
CA ARG A 583 -11.52 16.82 12.86
C ARG A 583 -10.33 17.00 11.94
N SER A 584 -9.51 15.96 11.83
CA SER A 584 -8.24 16.01 11.12
C SER A 584 -7.79 14.68 10.54
N ALA A 585 -6.69 14.69 9.79
CA ALA A 585 -6.11 13.48 9.22
C ALA A 585 -5.87 12.42 10.31
N GLY A 586 -6.22 11.18 9.97
CA GLY A 586 -6.01 10.03 10.81
C GLY A 586 -4.53 9.83 11.13
N VAL A 587 -4.25 9.36 12.35
CA VAL A 587 -2.89 8.90 12.72
C VAL A 587 -2.79 7.41 12.49
N TRP A 588 -3.80 6.65 12.92
CA TRP A 588 -3.96 5.25 12.58
C TRP A 588 -4.63 5.06 11.21
N HIS A 589 -5.73 5.78 10.97
CA HIS A 589 -6.54 5.64 9.76
C HIS A 589 -6.01 6.46 8.60
N SER A 590 -6.23 5.96 7.38
CA SER A 590 -6.19 6.82 6.20
C SER A 590 -7.46 7.67 6.11
N GLY A 591 -7.34 8.94 5.71
CA GLY A 591 -8.48 9.87 5.63
C GLY A 591 -8.65 10.73 6.88
N MET A 592 -9.85 11.28 7.10
CA MET A 592 -10.16 12.16 8.23
C MET A 592 -10.81 11.40 9.39
N THR A 593 -10.51 11.83 10.61
CA THR A 593 -10.96 11.25 11.90
C THR A 593 -11.25 12.37 12.91
N LEU A 594 -11.99 12.06 13.96
CA LEU A 594 -12.17 12.94 15.11
C LEU A 594 -11.06 12.68 16.14
N LYS A 595 -10.37 13.72 16.58
CA LYS A 595 -9.46 13.70 17.72
C LYS A 595 -10.21 14.18 18.94
N ILE A 596 -10.23 13.36 19.98
CA ILE A 596 -10.98 13.64 21.20
C ILE A 596 -10.03 13.55 22.38
N GLY A 597 -10.02 14.58 23.21
CA GLY A 597 -9.19 14.60 24.42
C GLY A 597 -9.61 13.50 25.41
N TYR A 598 -8.67 13.01 26.21
CA TYR A 598 -8.96 12.12 27.33
C TYR A 598 -9.02 12.93 28.63
N PRO A 599 -9.98 12.67 29.56
CA PRO A 599 -10.01 13.36 30.84
C PRO A 599 -8.74 13.15 31.66
N GLU A 600 -8.10 14.24 32.08
CA GLU A 600 -7.09 14.16 33.13
C GLU A 600 -7.80 13.89 34.47
N GLU A 601 -7.27 12.99 35.30
CA GLU A 601 -7.77 12.83 36.67
C GLU A 601 -7.59 14.16 37.44
N PRO A 602 -8.57 14.56 38.27
CA PRO A 602 -8.51 15.82 39.02
C PRO A 602 -7.36 15.93 40.03
#